data_AF-A0A3S0DKS4-F1
#
_entry.id   AF-A0A3S0DKS4-F1
#
_cell.length_a   1.000
_cell.length_b   1.000
_cell.length_c   1.000
_cell.angle_alpha   90.00
_cell.angle_beta   90.00
_cell.angle_gamma   90.00
#
_symmetry.space_group_name_H-M   'P 1'
#
loop_
_entity.id
_entity.type
_entity.pdbx_description
1 polymer ?
#
loop_
_entity_poly.entity_id
_entity_poly.type
_entity_poly.pdbx_seq_one_letter_code
_entity_poly.pdbx_strand_id
1 'polypeptide(L)'
;MKKTLLLLCFIAHLTTAFSQQTDIPPKADTLYNHLMTAARPAIKNWVSITAAKYKGKEVTKEQAIADVKQSYNALGNLNDADIEAIAFLVMMQAAKSAQQDLKDIMGQVKKINDAKASQRQKTNELKQSSAQMKTQARAGYQNADSLKPLRAATVAKQVSEQKDKKDNMADLSEEQQLKLQMIMDRRSKAIQAISNMMKKLSETEENIIKNIK
;
A
#
# COMPACT_ATOMS: atom_id res chain seq x y z
N MET A 1 26.06 14.89 30.72
CA MET A 1 24.74 15.17 30.09
C MET A 1 24.86 15.54 28.61
N LYS A 2 25.62 14.78 27.78
CA LYS A 2 25.76 15.06 26.33
C LYS A 2 25.37 13.87 25.42
N LYS A 3 25.13 12.68 25.98
CA LYS A 3 24.78 11.46 25.21
C LYS A 3 23.27 11.31 24.92
N THR A 4 22.39 12.01 25.64
CA THR A 4 20.93 11.95 25.44
C THR A 4 20.41 12.89 24.35
N LEU A 5 21.21 13.84 23.86
CA LEU A 5 20.82 14.79 22.83
C LEU A 5 21.05 14.26 21.39
N LEU A 6 21.96 13.30 21.22
CA LEU A 6 22.36 12.78 19.90
C LEU A 6 21.41 11.67 19.39
N LEU A 7 20.62 11.04 20.27
CA LEU A 7 19.65 10.00 19.90
C LEU A 7 18.31 10.59 19.38
N LEU A 8 18.05 11.89 19.60
CA LEU A 8 16.80 12.55 19.20
C LEU A 8 16.82 13.11 17.77
N CYS A 9 18.00 13.25 17.14
CA CYS A 9 18.11 13.73 15.76
C CYS A 9 17.97 12.62 14.69
N PHE A 10 18.10 11.34 15.06
CA PHE A 10 18.06 10.25 14.08
C PHE A 10 16.63 9.84 13.67
N ILE A 11 15.62 10.16 14.48
CA ILE A 11 14.21 9.82 14.20
C ILE A 11 13.53 10.86 13.29
N ALA A 12 14.07 12.08 13.20
CA ALA A 12 13.50 13.16 12.39
C ALA A 12 13.91 13.14 10.90
N HIS A 13 14.88 12.30 10.50
CA HIS A 13 15.41 12.29 9.13
C HIS A 13 14.87 11.14 8.25
N LEU A 14 14.00 10.27 8.77
CA LEU A 14 13.46 9.12 8.02
C LEU A 14 12.11 9.38 7.32
N THR A 15 11.61 10.62 7.32
CA THR A 15 10.31 10.97 6.72
C THR A 15 10.39 11.65 5.35
N THR A 16 11.58 12.06 4.88
CA THR A 16 11.72 12.84 3.64
C THR A 16 12.16 12.04 2.40
N ALA A 17 12.51 10.77 2.54
CA ALA A 17 12.93 9.93 1.39
C ALA A 17 11.76 9.27 0.62
N PHE A 18 10.51 9.51 1.01
CA PHE A 18 9.34 8.77 0.51
C PHE A 18 8.67 9.36 -0.76
N SER A 19 9.27 10.38 -1.38
CA SER A 19 8.62 11.17 -2.45
C SER A 19 8.98 10.75 -3.88
N GLN A 20 9.88 9.79 -4.09
CA GLN A 20 10.13 9.24 -5.43
C GLN A 20 9.24 8.02 -5.69
N GLN A 21 7.94 8.18 -5.43
CA GLN A 21 6.96 7.27 -5.99
C GLN A 21 6.94 7.54 -7.50
N THR A 22 7.70 6.75 -8.26
CA THR A 22 7.67 6.83 -9.72
C THR A 22 6.27 6.46 -10.14
N ASP A 23 5.45 7.45 -10.48
CA ASP A 23 4.18 7.21 -11.15
C ASP A 23 4.44 6.54 -12.50
N ILE A 24 3.45 5.79 -12.98
CA ILE A 24 3.50 5.20 -14.32
C ILE A 24 3.86 6.34 -15.28
N PRO A 25 4.94 6.20 -16.09
CA PRO A 25 5.35 7.28 -16.99
C PRO A 25 4.18 7.72 -17.87
N PRO A 26 3.90 9.02 -18.01
CA PRO A 26 2.73 9.49 -18.78
C PRO A 26 2.69 8.92 -20.21
N LYS A 27 3.86 8.78 -20.84
CA LYS A 27 3.99 8.16 -22.18
C LYS A 27 3.53 6.70 -22.21
N ALA A 28 3.81 5.92 -21.16
CA ALA A 28 3.37 4.53 -21.08
C ALA A 28 1.85 4.45 -20.95
N ASP A 29 1.23 5.36 -20.20
CA ASP A 29 -0.23 5.43 -20.09
C ASP A 29 -0.88 5.82 -21.42
N THR A 30 -0.33 6.82 -22.13
CA THR A 30 -0.79 7.20 -23.47
C THR A 30 -0.71 6.02 -24.45
N LEU A 31 0.43 5.34 -24.52
CA LEU A 31 0.61 4.17 -25.39
C LEU A 31 -0.37 3.05 -25.04
N TYR A 32 -0.53 2.76 -23.75
CA TYR A 32 -1.52 1.78 -23.27
C TYR A 32 -2.94 2.15 -23.73
N ASN A 33 -3.35 3.39 -23.53
CA ASN A 33 -4.70 3.84 -23.90
C ASN A 33 -4.90 3.77 -25.43
N HIS A 34 -3.87 4.12 -26.21
CA HIS A 34 -3.90 4.04 -27.66
C HIS A 34 -4.06 2.58 -28.15
N LEU A 35 -3.19 1.68 -27.66
CA LEU A 35 -3.24 0.26 -28.00
C LEU A 35 -4.54 -0.40 -27.56
N MET A 36 -5.02 -0.12 -26.34
CA MET A 36 -6.31 -0.65 -25.85
C MET A 36 -7.50 -0.11 -26.62
N THR A 37 -7.42 1.11 -27.16
CA THR A 37 -8.49 1.65 -28.01
C THR A 37 -8.53 0.92 -29.34
N ALA A 38 -7.37 0.71 -29.97
CA ALA A 38 -7.24 0.03 -31.25
C ALA A 38 -7.50 -1.49 -31.18
N ALA A 39 -7.18 -2.14 -30.06
CA ALA A 39 -7.33 -3.57 -29.89
C ALA A 39 -8.78 -4.04 -30.10
N ARG A 40 -8.97 -5.22 -30.69
CA ARG A 40 -10.29 -5.85 -30.76
C ARG A 40 -10.82 -6.32 -29.40
N PRO A 41 -12.15 -6.46 -29.22
CA PRO A 41 -12.75 -6.84 -27.93
C PRO A 41 -12.18 -8.13 -27.30
N ALA A 42 -11.86 -9.14 -28.12
CA ALA A 42 -11.27 -10.40 -27.66
C ALA A 42 -9.92 -10.18 -26.94
N ILE A 43 -9.06 -9.33 -27.50
CA ILE A 43 -7.76 -8.98 -26.88
C ILE A 43 -7.99 -8.20 -25.59
N LYS A 44 -8.89 -7.20 -25.58
CA LYS A 44 -9.19 -6.40 -24.37
C LYS A 44 -9.65 -7.29 -23.22
N ASN A 45 -10.59 -8.20 -23.50
CA ASN A 45 -11.11 -9.13 -22.51
C ASN A 45 -10.01 -10.07 -21.99
N TRP A 46 -9.21 -10.63 -22.90
CA TRP A 46 -8.09 -11.51 -22.54
C TRP A 46 -7.05 -10.77 -21.67
N VAL A 47 -6.65 -9.55 -22.05
CA VAL A 47 -5.73 -8.71 -21.27
C VAL A 47 -6.25 -8.49 -19.86
N SER A 48 -7.55 -8.17 -19.70
CA SER A 48 -8.16 -7.96 -18.39
C SER A 48 -8.13 -9.23 -17.52
N ILE A 49 -8.50 -10.38 -18.09
CA ILE A 49 -8.50 -11.67 -17.38
C ILE A 49 -7.08 -12.06 -16.98
N THR A 50 -6.13 -11.96 -17.91
CA THR A 50 -4.73 -12.33 -17.65
C THR A 50 -4.09 -11.38 -16.63
N ALA A 51 -4.32 -10.07 -16.72
CA ALA A 51 -3.83 -9.11 -15.74
C ALA A 51 -4.34 -9.41 -14.31
N ALA A 52 -5.59 -9.86 -14.18
CA ALA A 52 -6.15 -10.25 -12.89
C ALA A 52 -5.41 -11.44 -12.24
N LYS A 53 -4.80 -12.35 -13.03
CA LYS A 53 -3.98 -13.47 -12.51
C LYS A 53 -2.73 -12.99 -11.78
N TYR A 54 -2.23 -11.81 -12.13
CA TYR A 54 -1.06 -11.19 -11.52
C TYR A 54 -1.38 -10.35 -10.29
N LYS A 55 -2.67 -10.27 -9.89
CA LYS A 55 -3.04 -9.54 -8.68
C LYS A 55 -2.30 -10.11 -7.47
N GLY A 56 -1.56 -9.26 -6.77
CA GLY A 56 -0.77 -9.66 -5.61
C GLY A 56 0.45 -10.53 -5.93
N LYS A 57 0.90 -10.58 -7.19
CA LYS A 57 2.12 -11.28 -7.62
C LYS A 57 3.04 -10.34 -8.40
N GLU A 58 4.33 -10.67 -8.45
CA GLU A 58 5.26 -10.02 -9.36
C GLU A 58 5.02 -10.57 -10.77
N VAL A 59 5.00 -9.70 -11.78
CA VAL A 59 4.87 -10.09 -13.19
C VAL A 59 6.14 -9.70 -13.94
N THR A 60 6.78 -10.67 -14.56
CA THR A 60 7.93 -10.41 -15.45
C THR A 60 7.47 -10.32 -16.90
N LYS A 61 8.30 -9.71 -17.75
CA LYS A 61 8.06 -9.64 -19.20
C LYS A 61 7.93 -11.04 -19.79
N GLU A 62 8.80 -11.96 -19.40
CA GLU A 62 8.89 -13.31 -19.92
C GLU A 62 7.63 -14.12 -19.59
N GLN A 63 7.12 -13.96 -18.37
CA GLN A 63 5.86 -14.57 -17.94
C GLN A 63 4.67 -14.03 -18.75
N ALA A 64 4.58 -12.71 -18.90
CA ALA A 64 3.51 -12.10 -19.68
C ALA A 64 3.54 -12.55 -21.16
N ILE A 65 4.74 -12.65 -21.76
CA ILE A 65 4.91 -13.18 -23.12
C ILE A 65 4.52 -14.66 -23.21
N ALA A 66 4.92 -15.47 -22.24
CA ALA A 66 4.59 -16.89 -22.21
C ALA A 66 3.06 -17.11 -22.16
N ASP A 67 2.34 -16.32 -21.36
CA ASP A 67 0.87 -16.38 -21.29
C ASP A 67 0.21 -16.02 -22.63
N VAL A 68 0.73 -15.00 -23.33
CA VAL A 68 0.24 -14.62 -24.67
C VAL A 68 0.47 -15.77 -25.65
N LYS A 69 1.67 -16.36 -25.67
CA LYS A 69 2.01 -17.50 -26.54
C LYS A 69 1.16 -18.73 -26.25
N GLN A 70 0.85 -19.01 -24.99
CA GLN A 70 -0.06 -20.11 -24.62
C GLN A 70 -1.48 -19.87 -25.15
N SER A 71 -1.88 -18.61 -25.30
CA SER A 71 -3.21 -18.21 -25.76
C SER A 71 -3.28 -17.92 -27.26
N TYR A 72 -2.23 -18.24 -28.02
CA TYR A 72 -2.07 -17.88 -29.43
C TYR A 72 -3.28 -18.25 -30.29
N ASN A 73 -3.79 -19.48 -30.17
CA ASN A 73 -4.94 -19.96 -30.94
C ASN A 73 -6.20 -19.12 -30.70
N ALA A 74 -6.39 -18.58 -29.50
CA ALA A 74 -7.54 -17.74 -29.15
C ALA A 74 -7.34 -16.28 -29.61
N LEU A 75 -6.08 -15.84 -29.75
CA LEU A 75 -5.72 -14.46 -30.09
C LEU A 75 -5.37 -14.26 -31.56
N GLY A 76 -5.32 -15.31 -32.38
CA GLY A 76 -5.07 -15.26 -33.82
C GLY A 76 -3.57 -15.36 -34.18
N ASN A 77 -3.25 -15.13 -35.46
CA ASN A 77 -1.88 -15.16 -35.93
C ASN A 77 -1.17 -13.86 -35.56
N LEU A 78 -0.42 -13.88 -34.45
CA LEU A 78 0.30 -12.73 -33.90
C LEU A 78 1.79 -12.83 -34.25
N ASN A 79 2.42 -11.75 -34.70
CA ASN A 79 3.87 -11.73 -34.80
C ASN A 79 4.51 -11.41 -33.44
N ASP A 80 5.85 -11.46 -33.36
CA ASP A 80 6.57 -11.21 -32.12
C ASP A 80 6.34 -9.79 -31.55
N ALA A 81 6.14 -8.79 -32.40
CA ALA A 81 5.84 -7.42 -31.95
C ALA A 81 4.44 -7.32 -31.34
N ASP A 82 3.44 -8.00 -31.93
CA ASP A 82 2.09 -8.05 -31.39
C ASP A 82 2.06 -8.79 -30.04
N ILE A 83 2.85 -9.87 -29.91
CA ILE A 83 3.00 -10.62 -28.66
C ILE A 83 3.57 -9.72 -27.55
N GLU A 84 4.64 -8.97 -27.85
CA GLU A 84 5.23 -8.04 -26.89
C GLU A 84 4.28 -6.89 -26.55
N ALA A 85 3.51 -6.38 -27.52
CA ALA A 85 2.53 -5.33 -27.28
C ALA A 85 1.40 -5.79 -26.34
N ILE A 86 0.88 -7.00 -26.56
CA ILE A 86 -0.16 -7.57 -25.69
C ILE A 86 0.42 -7.86 -24.29
N ALA A 87 1.65 -8.37 -24.20
CA ALA A 87 2.33 -8.56 -22.93
C ALA A 87 2.50 -7.22 -22.18
N PHE A 88 2.86 -6.15 -22.89
CA PHE A 88 2.90 -4.79 -22.34
C PHE A 88 1.53 -4.36 -21.80
N LEU A 89 0.44 -4.57 -22.54
CA LEU A 89 -0.92 -4.24 -22.09
C LEU A 89 -1.28 -4.96 -20.80
N VAL A 90 -0.94 -6.24 -20.67
CA VAL A 90 -1.16 -7.04 -19.47
C VAL A 90 -0.37 -6.50 -18.28
N MET A 91 0.93 -6.22 -18.48
CA MET A 91 1.78 -5.68 -17.41
C MET A 91 1.32 -4.28 -16.97
N MET A 92 0.92 -3.43 -17.91
CA MET A 92 0.35 -2.11 -17.60
C MET A 92 -0.95 -2.21 -16.81
N GLN A 93 -1.86 -3.11 -17.20
CA GLN A 93 -3.11 -3.35 -16.47
C GLN A 93 -2.85 -3.88 -15.05
N ALA A 94 -1.92 -4.82 -14.91
CA ALA A 94 -1.51 -5.35 -13.61
C ALA A 94 -0.87 -4.26 -12.73
N ALA A 95 -0.03 -3.39 -13.31
CA ALA A 95 0.59 -2.27 -12.60
C ALA A 95 -0.46 -1.24 -12.14
N LYS A 96 -1.47 -0.93 -12.97
CA LYS A 96 -2.61 -0.08 -12.59
C LYS A 96 -3.40 -0.68 -11.43
N SER A 97 -3.68 -1.99 -11.46
CA SER A 97 -4.34 -2.68 -10.34
C SER A 97 -3.50 -2.62 -9.06
N ALA A 98 -2.19 -2.84 -9.15
CA ALA A 98 -1.29 -2.74 -8.00
C ALA A 98 -1.23 -1.32 -7.42
N GLN A 99 -1.30 -0.29 -8.27
CA GLN A 99 -1.38 1.10 -7.84
C GLN A 99 -2.69 1.39 -7.10
N GLN A 100 -3.81 0.82 -7.54
CA GLN A 100 -5.08 0.94 -6.82
C GLN A 100 -5.03 0.22 -5.46
N ASP A 101 -4.52 -1.02 -5.41
CA ASP A 101 -4.35 -1.75 -4.16
C ASP A 101 -3.45 -0.98 -3.17
N LEU A 102 -2.39 -0.34 -3.68
CA LEU A 102 -1.51 0.53 -2.89
C LEU A 102 -2.26 1.73 -2.30
N LYS A 103 -3.08 2.42 -3.12
CA LYS A 103 -3.91 3.55 -2.68
C LYS A 103 -4.89 3.13 -1.59
N ASP A 104 -5.50 1.96 -1.72
CA ASP A 104 -6.44 1.41 -0.75
C ASP A 104 -5.74 1.09 0.58
N ILE A 105 -4.54 0.49 0.52
CA ILE A 105 -3.71 0.21 1.71
C ILE A 105 -3.28 1.51 2.40
N MET A 106 -2.82 2.52 1.64
CA MET A 106 -2.48 3.82 2.22
C MET A 106 -3.70 4.47 2.89
N GLY A 107 -4.88 4.32 2.31
CA GLY A 107 -6.14 4.75 2.93
C GLY A 107 -6.40 4.05 4.27
N GLN A 108 -6.15 2.75 4.36
CA GLN A 108 -6.28 1.98 5.60
C GLN A 108 -5.23 2.39 6.65
N VAL A 109 -3.96 2.52 6.24
CA VAL A 109 -2.86 2.96 7.11
C VAL A 109 -3.16 4.34 7.70
N LYS A 110 -3.69 5.27 6.89
CA LYS A 110 -4.11 6.59 7.36
C LYS A 110 -5.20 6.49 8.44
N LYS A 111 -6.25 5.72 8.19
CA LYS A 111 -7.34 5.49 9.17
C LYS A 111 -6.82 4.91 10.48
N ILE A 112 -5.88 3.97 10.42
CA ILE A 112 -5.25 3.37 11.61
C ILE A 112 -4.40 4.39 12.36
N ASN A 113 -3.65 5.24 11.65
CA ASN A 113 -2.87 6.31 12.26
C ASN A 113 -3.78 7.33 12.96
N ASP A 114 -4.89 7.72 12.33
CA ASP A 114 -5.88 8.63 12.91
C ASP A 114 -6.52 8.02 14.18
N ALA A 115 -6.89 6.73 14.12
CA ALA A 115 -7.40 6.00 15.27
C ALA A 115 -6.37 5.91 16.42
N LYS A 116 -5.09 5.63 16.10
CA LYS A 116 -4.00 5.62 17.08
C LYS A 116 -3.80 7.00 17.72
N ALA A 117 -3.90 8.07 16.94
CA ALA A 117 -3.79 9.43 17.45
C ALA A 117 -4.92 9.75 18.44
N SER A 118 -6.17 9.44 18.07
CA SER A 118 -7.33 9.61 18.96
C SER A 118 -7.21 8.78 20.24
N GLN A 119 -6.75 7.54 20.15
CA GLN A 119 -6.55 6.69 21.33
C GLN A 119 -5.48 7.28 22.25
N ARG A 120 -4.37 7.78 21.72
CA ARG A 120 -3.32 8.44 22.51
C ARG A 120 -3.86 9.67 23.24
N GLN A 121 -4.71 10.48 22.59
CA GLN A 121 -5.37 11.63 23.23
C GLN A 121 -6.23 11.18 24.41
N LYS A 122 -7.14 10.22 24.21
CA LYS A 122 -7.99 9.68 25.28
C LYS A 122 -7.18 9.07 26.44
N THR A 123 -6.11 8.34 26.14
CA THR A 123 -5.22 7.79 27.17
C THR A 123 -4.52 8.89 27.96
N ASN A 124 -4.12 10.00 27.31
CA ASN A 124 -3.50 11.13 28.00
C ASN A 124 -4.51 11.88 28.88
N GLU A 125 -5.73 12.08 28.40
CA GLU A 125 -6.83 12.66 29.19
C GLU A 125 -7.15 11.82 30.43
N LEU A 126 -7.22 10.50 30.30
CA LEU A 126 -7.45 9.59 31.43
C LEU A 126 -6.29 9.60 32.43
N LYS A 127 -5.05 9.71 31.96
CA LYS A 127 -3.89 9.88 32.84
C LYS A 127 -3.95 11.20 33.60
N GLN A 128 -4.36 12.28 32.95
CA GLN A 128 -4.50 13.59 33.59
C GLN A 128 -5.66 13.59 34.61
N SER A 129 -6.82 13.05 34.26
CA SER A 129 -7.98 13.00 35.16
C SER A 129 -7.72 12.08 36.36
N SER A 130 -7.06 10.94 36.16
CA SER A 130 -6.67 10.05 37.27
C SER A 130 -5.61 10.69 38.17
N ALA A 131 -4.69 11.49 37.64
CA ALA A 131 -3.75 12.27 38.43
C ALA A 131 -4.46 13.35 39.26
N GLN A 132 -5.39 14.10 38.66
CA GLN A 132 -6.20 15.11 39.36
C GLN A 132 -7.05 14.48 40.46
N MET A 133 -7.74 13.36 40.18
CA MET A 133 -8.52 12.64 41.17
C MET A 133 -7.67 12.13 42.34
N LYS A 134 -6.44 11.65 42.08
CA LYS A 134 -5.52 11.25 43.15
C LYS A 134 -5.11 12.43 44.03
N THR A 135 -4.88 13.60 43.44
CA THR A 135 -4.55 14.83 44.19
C THR A 135 -5.74 15.29 45.03
N GLN A 136 -6.95 15.31 44.47
CA GLN A 136 -8.17 15.65 45.19
C GLN A 136 -8.47 14.66 46.32
N ALA A 137 -8.32 13.36 46.07
CA ALA A 137 -8.49 12.33 47.10
C ALA A 137 -7.49 12.54 48.24
N ARG A 138 -6.21 12.81 47.96
CA ARG A 138 -5.21 13.11 48.99
C ARG A 138 -5.56 14.36 49.80
N ALA A 139 -6.12 15.40 49.18
CA ALA A 139 -6.58 16.59 49.88
C ALA A 139 -7.81 16.32 50.77
N GLY A 140 -8.72 15.45 50.32
CA GLY A 140 -9.91 15.05 51.09
C GLY A 140 -9.65 14.02 52.20
N TYR A 141 -8.54 13.28 52.15
CA TYR A 141 -8.19 12.22 53.10
C TYR A 141 -7.73 12.69 54.49
N GLN A 142 -7.92 13.97 54.83
CA GLN A 142 -7.89 14.39 56.24
C GLN A 142 -9.12 13.90 57.02
N ASN A 143 -10.18 13.41 56.34
CA ASN A 143 -11.35 12.79 56.97
C ASN A 143 -11.90 11.64 56.09
N ALA A 144 -11.63 10.36 56.40
CA ALA A 144 -12.52 9.19 56.16
C ALA A 144 -11.77 7.85 55.97
N ASP A 145 -12.07 6.90 56.84
CA ASP A 145 -11.42 5.59 57.02
C ASP A 145 -12.09 4.43 56.25
N SER A 146 -13.07 4.64 55.35
CA SER A 146 -14.00 3.54 54.99
C SER A 146 -14.30 3.19 53.52
N LEU A 147 -13.73 3.82 52.47
CA LEU A 147 -14.17 3.53 51.07
C LEU A 147 -13.05 3.32 50.01
N LYS A 148 -11.85 2.89 50.45
CA LYS A 148 -10.62 2.81 49.62
C LYS A 148 -10.55 1.76 48.49
N PRO A 149 -11.18 0.55 48.53
CA PRO A 149 -10.83 -0.50 47.55
C PRO A 149 -11.52 -0.40 46.19
N LEU A 150 -12.78 0.04 46.13
CA LEU A 150 -13.62 -0.19 44.93
C LEU A 150 -13.23 0.69 43.72
N ARG A 151 -12.85 1.96 43.93
CA ARG A 151 -12.53 2.90 42.83
C ARG A 151 -11.18 2.63 42.16
N ALA A 152 -10.19 2.13 42.92
CA ALA A 152 -8.87 1.82 42.38
C ALA A 152 -8.91 0.62 41.42
N ALA A 153 -9.74 -0.39 41.73
CA ALA A 153 -9.90 -1.58 40.91
C ALA A 153 -10.54 -1.27 39.55
N THR A 154 -11.56 -0.40 39.49
CA THR A 154 -12.23 -0.05 38.23
C THR A 154 -11.31 0.70 37.26
N VAL A 155 -10.50 1.65 37.76
CA VAL A 155 -9.55 2.41 36.94
C VAL A 155 -8.43 1.50 36.45
N ALA A 156 -7.92 0.59 37.29
CA ALA A 156 -6.89 -0.37 36.88
C ALA A 156 -7.38 -1.27 35.74
N LYS A 157 -8.63 -1.77 35.82
CA LYS A 157 -9.24 -2.59 34.77
C LYS A 157 -9.41 -1.82 33.45
N GLN A 158 -9.86 -0.57 33.50
CA GLN A 158 -9.98 0.26 32.28
C GLN A 158 -8.62 0.53 31.62
N VAL A 159 -7.56 0.70 32.42
CA VAL A 159 -6.20 0.91 31.90
C VAL A 159 -5.65 -0.36 31.25
N SER A 160 -5.89 -1.55 31.83
CA SER A 160 -5.44 -2.81 31.23
C SER A 160 -6.15 -3.09 29.90
N GLU A 161 -7.48 -2.93 29.83
CA GLU A 161 -8.25 -3.13 28.60
C GLU A 161 -7.82 -2.18 27.46
N GLN A 162 -7.43 -0.94 27.78
CA GLN A 162 -6.90 -0.01 26.79
C GLN A 162 -5.49 -0.36 26.32
N LYS A 163 -4.68 -0.98 27.19
CA LYS A 163 -3.34 -1.43 26.85
C LYS A 163 -3.40 -2.58 25.86
N ASP A 164 -4.25 -3.58 26.12
CA ASP A 164 -4.42 -4.73 25.23
C ASP A 164 -4.89 -4.29 23.82
N LYS A 165 -5.82 -3.32 23.75
CA LYS A 165 -6.23 -2.73 22.46
C LYS A 165 -5.08 -2.02 21.73
N LYS A 166 -4.20 -1.34 22.45
CA LYS A 166 -3.07 -0.62 21.87
C LYS A 166 -2.03 -1.59 21.30
N ASP A 167 -1.75 -2.68 22.03
CA ASP A 167 -0.78 -3.69 21.61
C ASP A 167 -1.29 -4.39 20.33
N ASN A 168 -2.57 -4.77 20.26
CA ASN A 168 -3.19 -5.28 19.03
C ASN A 168 -3.10 -4.31 17.82
N MET A 169 -3.17 -3.00 18.05
CA MET A 169 -3.02 -2.00 16.98
C MET A 169 -1.57 -1.78 16.55
N ALA A 170 -0.59 -2.10 17.41
CA ALA A 170 0.83 -2.04 17.05
C ALA A 170 1.13 -3.11 15.99
N ASP A 171 0.77 -4.36 16.28
CA ASP A 171 1.02 -5.51 15.40
C ASP A 171 0.38 -5.33 14.02
N LEU A 172 -0.88 -4.87 13.96
CA LEU A 172 -1.58 -4.60 12.70
C LEU A 172 -0.84 -3.58 11.81
N SER A 173 -0.13 -2.64 12.42
CA SER A 173 0.60 -1.60 11.68
C SER A 173 1.94 -2.08 11.15
N GLU A 174 2.60 -3.01 11.82
CA GLU A 174 3.85 -3.60 11.35
C GLU A 174 3.59 -4.48 10.12
N GLU A 175 2.55 -5.33 10.18
CA GLU A 175 2.14 -6.16 9.04
C GLU A 175 1.79 -5.30 7.81
N GLN A 176 1.04 -4.21 8.02
CA GLN A 176 0.69 -3.28 6.93
C GLN A 176 1.89 -2.55 6.34
N GLN A 177 2.88 -2.18 7.16
CA GLN A 177 4.12 -1.58 6.67
C GLN A 177 4.93 -2.57 5.83
N LEU A 178 5.03 -3.82 6.28
CA LEU A 178 5.68 -4.88 5.51
C LEU A 178 4.96 -5.13 4.18
N LYS A 179 3.63 -5.22 4.21
CA LYS A 179 2.80 -5.37 3.00
C LYS A 179 2.98 -4.19 2.05
N LEU A 180 3.05 -2.97 2.58
CA LEU A 180 3.30 -1.75 1.81
C LEU A 180 4.66 -1.81 1.10
N GLN A 181 5.72 -2.19 1.81
CA GLN A 181 7.06 -2.33 1.25
C GLN A 181 7.11 -3.37 0.12
N MET A 182 6.50 -4.53 0.31
CA MET A 182 6.44 -5.56 -0.73
C MET A 182 5.70 -5.09 -2.00
N ILE A 183 4.57 -4.39 -1.84
CA ILE A 183 3.80 -3.87 -2.97
C ILE A 183 4.60 -2.79 -3.71
N MET A 184 5.33 -1.94 -2.98
CA MET A 184 6.18 -0.92 -3.58
C MET A 184 7.32 -1.52 -4.39
N ASP A 185 8.01 -2.55 -3.88
CA ASP A 185 9.08 -3.23 -4.60
C ASP A 185 8.56 -3.85 -5.91
N ARG A 186 7.46 -4.60 -5.82
CA ARG A 186 6.81 -5.22 -7.00
C ARG A 186 6.38 -4.17 -8.03
N ARG A 187 5.79 -3.07 -7.57
CA ARG A 187 5.38 -1.95 -8.43
C ARG A 187 6.60 -1.33 -9.13
N SER A 188 7.68 -1.08 -8.40
CA SER A 188 8.90 -0.50 -8.95
C SER A 188 9.48 -1.36 -10.07
N LYS A 189 9.60 -2.67 -9.84
CA LYS A 189 10.08 -3.63 -10.85
C LYS A 189 9.17 -3.70 -12.08
N ALA A 190 7.85 -3.72 -11.87
CA ALA A 190 6.90 -3.69 -12.99
C ALA A 190 7.06 -2.42 -13.83
N ILE A 191 7.20 -1.25 -13.20
CA ILE A 191 7.40 0.03 -13.90
C ILE A 191 8.72 0.04 -14.68
N GLN A 192 9.79 -0.52 -14.14
CA GLN A 192 11.07 -0.64 -14.85
C GLN A 192 10.93 -1.53 -16.10
N ALA A 193 10.29 -2.69 -15.97
CA ALA A 193 10.04 -3.59 -17.10
C ALA A 193 9.16 -2.93 -18.17
N ILE A 194 8.10 -2.22 -17.74
CA ILE A 194 7.23 -1.41 -18.60
C ILE A 194 8.02 -0.36 -19.36
N SER A 195 8.93 0.37 -18.68
CA SER A 195 9.75 1.40 -19.31
C SER A 195 10.65 0.83 -20.41
N ASN A 196 11.24 -0.35 -20.17
CA ASN A 196 12.07 -1.03 -21.15
C ASN A 196 11.25 -1.51 -22.36
N MET A 197 10.05 -2.06 -22.14
CA MET A 197 9.13 -2.45 -23.23
C MET A 197 8.62 -1.24 -24.01
N MET A 198 8.23 -0.16 -23.33
CA MET A 198 7.72 1.07 -23.94
C MET A 198 8.70 1.62 -24.96
N LYS A 199 10.01 1.69 -24.61
CA LYS A 199 11.05 2.15 -25.54
C LYS A 199 11.08 1.33 -26.83
N LYS A 200 10.92 0.01 -26.73
CA LYS A 200 10.91 -0.89 -27.89
C LYS A 200 9.61 -0.79 -28.71
N LEU A 201 8.46 -0.67 -28.04
CA LEU A 201 7.15 -0.61 -28.70
C LEU A 201 6.92 0.73 -29.41
N SER A 202 7.45 1.85 -28.89
CA SER A 202 7.28 3.15 -29.52
C SER A 202 7.90 3.25 -30.92
N GLU A 203 8.87 2.38 -31.24
CA GLU A 203 9.49 2.32 -32.57
C GLU A 203 8.67 1.47 -33.56
N THR A 204 7.74 0.65 -33.09
CA THR A 204 7.01 -0.36 -33.89
C THR A 204 5.49 -0.23 -33.82
N GLU A 205 4.99 0.82 -33.18
CA GLU A 205 3.58 1.03 -32.82
C GLU A 205 2.62 0.95 -34.02
N GLU A 206 2.96 1.55 -35.15
CA GLU A 206 2.09 1.56 -36.34
C GLU A 206 1.81 0.16 -36.89
N ASN A 207 2.84 -0.70 -36.91
CA ASN A 207 2.71 -2.08 -37.38
C ASN A 207 1.89 -2.93 -36.40
N ILE A 208 2.06 -2.71 -35.10
CA ILE A 208 1.30 -3.40 -34.05
C ILE A 208 -0.19 -3.06 -34.16
N ILE A 209 -0.52 -1.77 -34.29
CA ILE A 209 -1.92 -1.30 -34.37
C ILE A 209 -2.67 -1.97 -35.52
N LYS A 210 -2.00 -2.20 -36.66
CA LYS A 210 -2.60 -2.84 -37.81
C LYS A 210 -3.04 -4.29 -37.52
N ASN A 211 -2.29 -5.03 -36.70
CA ASN A 211 -2.54 -6.46 -36.46
C ASN A 211 -3.47 -6.72 -35.28
N ILE A 212 -3.56 -5.81 -34.30
CA ILE A 212 -4.38 -5.99 -33.10
C ILE A 212 -5.85 -5.52 -33.26
N LYS A 213 -6.15 -4.81 -34.35
CA LYS A 213 -7.52 -4.45 -34.77
C LYS A 213 -8.32 -5.69 -35.17
#